data_AF-A0A5B8SUP0-F1
#
_entry.id   AF-A0A5B8SUP0-F1
#
_cell.length_a   1.000
_cell.length_b   1.000
_cell.length_c   1.000
_cell.angle_alpha   90.00
_cell.angle_beta   90.00
_cell.angle_gamma   90.00
#
_symmetry.space_group_name_H-M   'P 1'
#
loop_
_entity.id
_entity.type
_entity.pdbx_description
1 polymer ?
#
loop_
_entity_poly.entity_id
_entity_poly.type
_entity_poly.pdbx_seq_one_letter_code
_entity_poly.pdbx_strand_id
1 'polypeptide(L)'
;MLEPTRPLSCQFDRYPRKRTYMENLHPEQHEVALELRELVYLVDSNLQQAIEGDPVTSPEYLDAARQGLEAMRKLANHHDFVNLPTLDSAELEMARFACAYYQSGACDTLTEDERTDFLDIHAQHLTQLEGVGRATARRLFSAGVYDPQALLAMSDEALAELPDLDTATRNRLQASLASHRDSH
;
A
#
# COMPACT_ATOMS: atom_id res chain seq x y z
N MET A 1 -55.45 -33.23 -19.09
CA MET A 1 -55.88 -32.11 -18.22
C MET A 1 -54.67 -31.69 -17.43
N LEU A 2 -54.02 -30.61 -17.86
CA LEU A 2 -52.83 -30.04 -17.25
C LEU A 2 -53.25 -28.71 -16.62
N GLU A 3 -53.03 -28.57 -15.32
CA GLU A 3 -53.32 -27.35 -14.56
C GLU A 3 -52.42 -26.19 -15.04
N PRO A 4 -52.95 -24.96 -15.15
CA PRO A 4 -52.14 -23.80 -15.47
C PRO A 4 -51.43 -23.27 -14.22
N THR A 5 -50.10 -23.19 -14.33
CA THR A 5 -49.16 -22.56 -13.39
C THR A 5 -49.54 -21.11 -13.13
N ARG A 6 -49.76 -20.76 -11.86
CA ARG A 6 -49.88 -19.37 -11.40
C ARG A 6 -48.57 -18.61 -11.63
N PRO A 7 -48.59 -17.37 -12.13
CA PRO A 7 -47.40 -16.53 -12.13
C PRO A 7 -47.08 -16.10 -10.69
N LEU A 8 -45.82 -16.29 -10.29
CA LEU A 8 -45.24 -15.71 -9.09
C LEU A 8 -45.25 -14.18 -9.25
N SER A 9 -46.24 -13.55 -8.64
CA SER A 9 -46.20 -12.12 -8.34
C SER A 9 -45.07 -11.87 -7.35
N CYS A 10 -43.91 -11.46 -7.84
CA CYS A 10 -42.89 -10.82 -7.01
C CYS A 10 -43.45 -9.48 -6.50
N GLN A 11 -44.15 -9.54 -5.37
CA GLN A 11 -44.41 -8.40 -4.51
C GLN A 11 -43.06 -7.95 -3.92
N PHE A 12 -42.35 -7.09 -4.63
CA PHE A 12 -41.30 -6.24 -4.04
C PHE A 12 -41.99 -5.16 -3.20
N ASP A 13 -42.56 -5.58 -2.08
CA ASP A 13 -43.09 -4.64 -1.09
C ASP A 13 -41.95 -4.29 -0.12
N ARG A 14 -41.59 -2.99 -0.15
CA ARG A 14 -41.11 -2.20 1.00
C ARG A 14 -39.82 -2.66 1.68
N TYR A 15 -38.69 -2.33 1.04
CA TYR A 15 -37.61 -1.73 1.81
C TYR A 15 -37.91 -0.23 1.96
N PRO A 16 -38.14 0.29 3.19
CA PRO A 16 -38.06 1.73 3.37
C PRO A 16 -36.63 2.12 3.03
N ARG A 17 -36.45 2.88 1.94
CA ARG A 17 -35.22 3.61 1.66
C ARG A 17 -34.95 4.49 2.87
N LYS A 18 -34.07 4.05 3.78
CA LYS A 18 -33.49 4.91 4.81
C LYS A 18 -32.56 5.92 4.12
N ARG A 19 -33.18 6.90 3.47
CA ARG A 19 -32.58 8.21 3.12
C ARG A 19 -32.49 9.01 4.43
N THR A 20 -31.71 8.53 5.40
CA THR A 20 -31.67 9.17 6.73
C THR A 20 -30.37 8.87 7.46
N TYR A 21 -29.23 9.01 6.78
CA TYR A 21 -27.91 9.03 7.42
C TYR A 21 -26.95 10.11 6.87
N MET A 22 -27.44 11.06 6.07
CA MET A 22 -26.60 12.15 5.54
C MET A 22 -27.09 13.56 5.91
N GLU A 23 -28.07 13.70 6.79
CA GLU A 23 -28.77 14.97 6.95
C GLU A 23 -28.20 15.90 8.04
N ASN A 24 -27.00 15.63 8.59
CA ASN A 24 -26.30 16.58 9.48
C ASN A 24 -24.77 16.39 9.47
N LEU A 25 -24.14 16.11 8.32
CA LEU A 25 -22.69 16.32 8.22
C LEU A 25 -22.45 17.83 8.08
N HIS A 26 -21.51 18.37 8.85
CA HIS A 26 -21.04 19.74 8.63
C HIS A 26 -20.62 19.87 7.15
N PRO A 27 -20.92 20.96 6.43
CA PRO A 27 -20.63 21.07 5.00
C PRO A 27 -19.20 20.65 4.62
N GLU A 28 -18.23 21.02 5.46
CA GLU A 28 -16.83 20.60 5.36
C GLU A 28 -16.63 19.08 5.46
N GLN A 29 -17.31 18.39 6.38
CA GLN A 29 -17.22 16.93 6.51
C GLN A 29 -17.80 16.23 5.28
N HIS A 30 -18.81 16.81 4.64
CA HIS A 30 -19.36 16.28 3.41
C HIS A 30 -18.38 16.39 2.24
N GLU A 31 -17.73 17.55 2.09
CA GLU A 31 -16.70 17.77 1.05
C GLU A 31 -15.52 16.82 1.24
N VAL A 32 -14.97 16.71 2.45
CA VAL A 32 -13.86 15.80 2.77
C VAL A 32 -14.24 14.33 2.52
N ALA A 33 -15.49 13.93 2.83
CA ALA A 33 -15.96 12.59 2.55
C ALA A 33 -16.07 12.28 1.04
N LEU A 34 -16.41 13.28 0.21
CA LEU A 34 -16.42 13.14 -1.24
C LEU A 34 -15.00 13.01 -1.80
N GLU A 35 -14.08 13.84 -1.32
CA GLU A 35 -12.67 13.79 -1.73
C GLU A 35 -12.01 12.45 -1.36
N LEU A 36 -12.22 11.97 -0.13
CA LEU A 36 -11.74 10.65 0.29
C LEU A 36 -12.30 9.54 -0.60
N ARG A 37 -13.59 9.61 -0.96
CA ARG A 37 -14.20 8.63 -1.86
C ARG A 37 -13.55 8.64 -3.24
N GLU A 38 -13.29 9.82 -3.79
CA GLU A 38 -12.60 9.97 -5.09
C GLU A 38 -11.18 9.41 -5.05
N LEU A 39 -10.43 9.69 -3.98
CA LEU A 39 -9.11 9.11 -3.78
C LEU A 39 -9.16 7.58 -3.67
N VAL A 40 -10.16 7.01 -2.98
CA VAL A 40 -10.29 5.55 -2.87
C VAL A 40 -10.53 4.92 -4.23
N TYR A 41 -11.42 5.50 -5.04
CA TYR A 41 -11.64 5.04 -6.41
C TYR A 41 -10.38 5.16 -7.28
N LEU A 42 -9.63 6.26 -7.13
CA LEU A 42 -8.39 6.46 -7.86
C LEU A 42 -7.34 5.41 -7.50
N VAL A 43 -7.13 5.15 -6.20
CA VAL A 43 -6.18 4.13 -5.72
C VAL A 43 -6.58 2.75 -6.23
N ASP A 44 -7.85 2.36 -6.04
CA ASP A 44 -8.35 1.04 -6.44
C ASP A 44 -8.21 0.81 -7.96
N SER A 45 -8.62 1.80 -8.76
CA SER A 45 -8.49 1.74 -10.21
C SER A 45 -7.03 1.62 -10.66
N ASN A 46 -6.12 2.38 -10.07
CA ASN A 46 -4.70 2.33 -10.43
C ASN A 46 -4.05 1.02 -10.00
N LEU A 47 -4.37 0.50 -8.81
CA LEU A 47 -3.87 -0.81 -8.39
C LEU A 47 -4.37 -1.92 -9.32
N GLN A 48 -5.64 -1.88 -9.72
CA GLN A 48 -6.17 -2.83 -10.68
C GLN A 48 -5.45 -2.75 -12.04
N GLN A 49 -5.21 -1.54 -12.55
CA GLN A 49 -4.43 -1.37 -13.79
C GLN A 49 -2.98 -1.84 -13.64
N ALA A 50 -2.34 -1.65 -12.48
CA ALA A 50 -1.00 -2.16 -12.24
C ALA A 50 -0.94 -3.70 -12.22
N ILE A 51 -1.97 -4.35 -11.69
CA ILE A 51 -2.09 -5.82 -11.62
C ILE A 51 -2.37 -6.42 -13.00
N GLU A 52 -3.26 -5.80 -13.78
CA GLU A 52 -3.71 -6.30 -15.08
C GLU A 52 -2.85 -5.81 -16.26
N GLY A 53 -2.05 -4.77 -16.04
CA GLY A 53 -1.31 -4.02 -17.05
C GLY A 53 -0.06 -4.69 -17.59
N ASP A 54 0.54 -4.02 -18.57
CA ASP A 54 1.83 -4.41 -19.14
C ASP A 54 2.97 -3.98 -18.19
N PRO A 55 4.06 -4.77 -18.07
CA PRO A 55 5.18 -4.42 -17.24
C PRO A 55 5.80 -3.02 -17.46
N VAL A 56 5.62 -2.45 -18.66
CA VAL A 56 6.08 -1.10 -19.01
C VAL A 56 5.23 0.00 -18.36
N THR A 57 3.91 -0.20 -18.22
CA THR A 57 2.99 0.84 -17.72
C THR A 57 2.59 0.63 -16.25
N SER A 58 2.69 -0.59 -15.74
CA SER A 58 2.41 -0.90 -14.32
C SER A 58 3.17 -0.03 -13.31
N PRO A 59 4.45 0.36 -13.51
CA PRO A 59 5.14 1.29 -12.60
C PRO A 59 4.44 2.64 -12.45
N GLU A 60 3.91 3.21 -13.52
CA GLU A 60 3.20 4.50 -13.49
C GLU A 60 1.90 4.38 -12.68
N TYR A 61 1.16 3.29 -12.85
CA TYR A 61 -0.05 3.01 -12.10
C TYR A 61 0.24 2.76 -10.61
N LEU A 62 1.34 2.10 -10.28
CA LEU A 62 1.76 1.92 -8.88
C LEU A 62 2.14 3.23 -8.22
N ASP A 63 2.84 4.12 -8.93
CA ASP A 63 3.14 5.44 -8.39
C ASP A 63 1.88 6.30 -8.21
N ALA A 64 0.93 6.25 -9.16
CA ALA A 64 -0.36 6.94 -9.02
C ALA A 64 -1.17 6.43 -7.81
N ALA A 65 -1.23 5.11 -7.59
CA ALA A 65 -1.87 4.52 -6.43
C ALA A 65 -1.20 4.99 -5.12
N ARG A 66 0.13 5.00 -5.07
CA ARG A 66 0.90 5.50 -3.91
C ARG A 66 0.62 6.97 -3.63
N GLN A 67 0.59 7.82 -4.66
CA GLN A 67 0.26 9.23 -4.52
C GLN A 67 -1.17 9.42 -3.97
N GLY A 68 -2.12 8.58 -4.37
CA GLY A 68 -3.47 8.58 -3.83
C GLY A 68 -3.54 8.23 -2.34
N LEU A 69 -2.78 7.23 -1.88
CA LEU A 69 -2.67 6.89 -0.45
C LEU A 69 -2.03 8.03 0.36
N GLU A 70 -0.97 8.65 -0.16
CA GLU A 70 -0.34 9.82 0.47
C GLU A 70 -1.31 11.02 0.55
N ALA A 71 -2.15 11.23 -0.46
CA ALA A 71 -3.19 12.25 -0.42
C ALA A 71 -4.25 11.95 0.66
N MET A 72 -4.66 10.69 0.82
CA MET A 72 -5.54 10.28 1.93
C MET A 72 -4.89 10.53 3.29
N ARG A 73 -3.60 10.22 3.44
CA ARG A 73 -2.84 10.47 4.68
C ARG A 73 -2.79 11.95 4.99
N LYS A 74 -2.52 12.79 3.98
CA LYS A 74 -2.56 14.24 4.13
C LYS A 74 -3.92 14.73 4.57
N LEU A 75 -5.01 14.27 3.95
CA LEU A 75 -6.37 14.63 4.38
C LEU A 75 -6.65 14.23 5.82
N ALA A 76 -6.28 13.00 6.22
CA ALA A 76 -6.44 12.54 7.59
C ALA A 76 -5.65 13.39 8.59
N ASN A 77 -4.45 13.83 8.24
CA ASN A 77 -3.62 14.70 9.08
C ASN A 77 -4.13 16.14 9.16
N HIS A 78 -4.89 16.62 8.16
CA HIS A 78 -5.46 17.98 8.15
C HIS A 78 -6.82 18.06 8.87
N HIS A 79 -7.52 16.94 9.02
CA HIS A 79 -8.88 16.91 9.56
C HIS A 79 -9.02 15.90 10.71
N ASP A 80 -9.11 16.38 11.95
CA ASP A 80 -9.18 15.55 13.17
C ASP A 80 -10.37 14.56 13.21
N PHE A 81 -11.41 14.80 12.40
CA PHE A 81 -12.57 13.92 12.28
C PHE A 81 -12.39 12.78 11.27
N VAL A 82 -11.30 12.78 10.50
CA VAL A 82 -10.96 11.73 9.55
C VAL A 82 -10.08 10.71 10.25
N ASN A 83 -10.60 9.49 10.39
CA ASN A 83 -9.84 8.36 10.91
C ASN A 83 -9.79 7.24 9.86
N LEU A 84 -8.59 6.90 9.41
CA LEU A 84 -8.33 5.89 8.38
C LEU A 84 -7.49 4.74 8.96
N PRO A 85 -8.06 3.89 9.84
CA PRO A 85 -7.30 2.87 10.56
C PRO A 85 -6.68 1.78 9.66
N THR A 86 -7.17 1.64 8.43
CA THR A 86 -6.67 0.64 7.47
C THR A 86 -5.64 1.21 6.50
N LEU A 87 -5.30 2.50 6.58
CA LEU A 87 -4.42 3.16 5.63
C LEU A 87 -3.00 2.59 5.68
N ASP A 88 -2.46 2.40 6.89
CA ASP A 88 -1.14 1.78 7.09
C ASP A 88 -1.08 0.37 6.49
N SER A 89 -2.16 -0.42 6.66
CA SER A 89 -2.25 -1.77 6.06
C SER A 89 -2.32 -1.72 4.54
N ALA A 90 -3.03 -0.74 3.96
CA ALA A 90 -3.11 -0.57 2.50
C ALA A 90 -1.76 -0.18 1.89
N GLU A 91 -1.01 0.72 2.54
CA GLU A 91 0.34 1.08 2.12
C GLU A 91 1.31 -0.11 2.22
N LEU A 92 1.19 -0.92 3.27
CA LEU A 92 2.00 -2.13 3.42
C LEU A 92 1.70 -3.16 2.33
N GLU A 93 0.42 -3.39 2.01
CA GLU A 93 0.02 -4.29 0.93
C GLU A 93 0.50 -3.80 -0.44
N MET A 94 0.48 -2.49 -0.68
CA MET A 94 1.05 -1.90 -1.88
C MET A 94 2.56 -2.09 -1.95
N ALA A 95 3.29 -1.90 -0.83
CA ALA A 95 4.72 -2.16 -0.76
C ALA A 95 5.03 -3.64 -1.03
N ARG A 96 4.23 -4.56 -0.48
CA ARG A 96 4.30 -6.00 -0.75
C ARG A 96 4.12 -6.30 -2.23
N PHE A 97 3.10 -5.70 -2.86
CA PHE A 97 2.84 -5.88 -4.29
C PHE A 97 4.00 -5.35 -5.15
N ALA A 98 4.47 -4.13 -4.91
CA ALA A 98 5.58 -3.54 -5.64
C ALA A 98 6.87 -4.37 -5.48
N CYS A 99 7.09 -4.94 -4.29
CA CYS A 99 8.22 -5.83 -4.03
C CYS A 99 8.12 -7.13 -4.83
N ALA A 100 6.95 -7.78 -4.80
CA ALA A 100 6.71 -9.00 -5.58
C ALA A 100 6.81 -8.72 -7.09
N TYR A 101 6.31 -7.58 -7.53
CA TYR A 101 6.39 -7.10 -8.90
C TYR A 101 7.85 -6.98 -9.34
N TYR A 102 8.70 -6.30 -8.55
CA TYR A 102 10.14 -6.21 -8.79
C TYR A 102 10.81 -7.59 -8.86
N GLN A 103 10.54 -8.47 -7.89
CA GLN A 103 11.16 -9.80 -7.80
C GLN A 103 10.74 -10.76 -8.92
N SER A 104 9.59 -10.52 -9.56
CA SER A 104 9.14 -11.30 -10.70
C SER A 104 9.92 -11.03 -12.00
N GLY A 105 10.81 -10.03 -12.00
CA GLY A 105 11.53 -9.57 -13.19
C GLY A 105 10.70 -8.63 -14.07
N ALA A 106 9.52 -8.18 -13.61
CA ALA A 106 8.69 -7.25 -14.38
C ALA A 106 9.38 -5.90 -14.63
N CYS A 107 10.34 -5.52 -13.79
CA CYS A 107 11.19 -4.34 -13.99
C CYS A 107 12.40 -4.60 -14.92
N ASP A 108 12.57 -5.79 -15.49
CA ASP A 108 13.78 -6.14 -16.27
C ASP A 108 13.91 -5.38 -17.57
N THR A 109 12.78 -4.95 -18.15
CA THR A 109 12.72 -4.14 -19.36
C THR A 109 12.93 -2.64 -19.10
N LEU A 110 12.92 -2.22 -17.84
CA LEU A 110 13.18 -0.82 -17.45
C LEU A 110 14.67 -0.52 -17.58
N THR A 111 14.98 0.74 -17.88
CA THR A 111 16.34 1.28 -17.79
C THR A 111 16.85 1.23 -16.35
N GLU A 112 18.17 1.32 -16.16
CA GLU A 112 18.77 1.32 -14.82
C GLU A 112 18.29 2.50 -13.96
N ASP A 113 18.09 3.66 -14.58
CA ASP A 113 17.57 4.86 -13.92
C ASP A 113 16.11 4.65 -13.48
N GLU A 114 15.25 4.16 -14.38
CA GLU A 114 13.84 3.87 -14.06
C GLU A 114 13.70 2.79 -12.96
N ARG A 115 14.56 1.77 -13.00
CA ARG A 115 14.60 0.73 -11.96
C ARG A 115 15.04 1.30 -10.62
N THR A 116 16.04 2.18 -10.63
CA THR A 116 16.52 2.86 -9.42
C THR A 116 15.43 3.74 -8.83
N ASP A 117 14.74 4.52 -9.66
CA ASP A 117 13.64 5.38 -9.23
C ASP A 117 12.47 4.56 -8.68
N PHE A 118 12.12 3.43 -9.31
CA PHE A 118 11.13 2.50 -8.80
C PHE A 118 11.49 2.01 -7.39
N LEU A 119 12.72 1.53 -7.21
CA LEU A 119 13.20 1.06 -5.91
C LEU A 119 13.20 2.18 -4.86
N ASP A 120 13.55 3.39 -5.25
CA ASP A 120 13.57 4.53 -4.35
C ASP A 120 12.21 4.92 -3.82
N ILE A 121 11.24 4.96 -4.71
CA ILE A 121 9.87 5.29 -4.39
C ILE A 121 9.30 4.21 -3.47
N HIS A 122 9.46 2.94 -3.83
CA HIS A 122 8.80 1.85 -3.12
C HIS A 122 9.57 1.34 -1.89
N ALA A 123 10.86 1.64 -1.72
CA ALA A 123 11.62 1.31 -0.53
C ALA A 123 11.67 2.45 0.51
N GLN A 124 11.12 3.63 0.20
CA GLN A 124 11.24 4.84 1.03
C GLN A 124 10.79 4.62 2.48
N HIS A 125 9.73 3.86 2.70
CA HIS A 125 9.21 3.60 4.05
C HIS A 125 10.19 2.83 4.95
N LEU A 126 11.12 2.04 4.38
CA LEU A 126 12.17 1.38 5.15
C LEU A 126 13.17 2.38 5.75
N THR A 127 13.30 3.58 5.17
CA THR A 127 14.20 4.62 5.70
C THR A 127 13.67 5.29 6.97
N GLN A 128 12.48 4.91 7.43
CA GLN A 128 11.95 5.33 8.73
C GLN A 128 12.70 4.66 9.89
N LEU A 129 13.39 3.54 9.64
CA LEU A 129 14.24 2.87 10.62
C LEU A 129 15.58 3.59 10.74
N GLU A 130 16.03 3.83 11.97
CA GLU A 130 17.32 4.47 12.20
C GLU A 130 18.44 3.61 11.60
N GLY A 131 19.42 4.26 10.96
CA GLY A 131 20.53 3.58 10.30
C GLY A 131 20.20 2.96 8.93
N VAL A 132 18.93 2.99 8.47
CA VAL A 132 18.54 2.55 7.12
C VAL A 132 18.49 3.76 6.18
N GLY A 133 19.56 3.95 5.41
CA GLY A 133 19.60 4.96 4.35
C GLY A 133 18.96 4.47 3.04
N ARG A 134 18.73 5.39 2.09
CA ARG A 134 18.16 5.10 0.76
C ARG A 134 18.81 3.92 0.05
N ALA A 135 20.15 3.86 0.03
CA ALA A 135 20.88 2.75 -0.59
C ALA A 135 20.64 1.39 0.09
N THR A 136 20.53 1.38 1.42
CA THR A 136 20.23 0.18 2.21
C THR A 136 18.79 -0.26 2.00
N ALA A 137 17.85 0.69 1.99
CA ALA A 137 16.44 0.44 1.71
C ALA A 137 16.24 -0.21 0.34
N ARG A 138 16.91 0.29 -0.72
CA ARG A 138 16.87 -0.34 -2.05
C ARG A 138 17.30 -1.81 -1.99
N ARG A 139 18.43 -2.11 -1.34
CA ARG A 139 18.95 -3.49 -1.24
C ARG A 139 18.00 -4.40 -0.47
N LEU A 140 17.45 -3.92 0.64
CA LEU A 140 16.46 -4.64 1.44
C LEU A 140 15.21 -4.95 0.59
N PHE A 141 14.71 -3.95 -0.13
CA PHE A 141 13.54 -4.11 -0.99
C PHE A 141 13.78 -5.11 -2.13
N SER A 142 14.92 -5.00 -2.83
CA SER A 142 15.32 -5.98 -3.85
C SER A 142 15.44 -7.40 -3.27
N ALA A 143 15.87 -7.52 -2.02
CA ALA A 143 15.98 -8.79 -1.29
C ALA A 143 14.62 -9.32 -0.75
N GLY A 144 13.51 -8.62 -0.98
CA GLY A 144 12.18 -9.07 -0.56
C GLY A 144 11.70 -8.46 0.76
N VAL A 145 12.48 -7.58 1.37
CA VAL A 145 12.13 -6.93 2.64
C VAL A 145 11.42 -5.62 2.35
N TYR A 146 10.11 -5.59 2.61
CA TYR A 146 9.26 -4.42 2.40
C TYR A 146 8.52 -4.00 3.68
N ASP A 147 8.69 -4.68 4.82
CA ASP A 147 8.01 -4.31 6.06
C ASP A 147 9.05 -3.90 7.12
N PRO A 148 9.05 -2.63 7.58
CA PRO A 148 9.93 -2.16 8.64
C PRO A 148 9.77 -2.96 9.94
N GLN A 149 8.54 -3.36 10.29
CA GLN A 149 8.28 -4.12 11.51
C GLN A 149 8.77 -5.56 11.37
N ALA A 150 8.56 -6.19 10.21
CA ALA A 150 9.14 -7.49 9.94
C ALA A 150 10.67 -7.45 10.00
N LEU A 151 11.31 -6.40 9.45
CA LEU A 151 12.76 -6.22 9.52
C LEU A 151 13.26 -6.09 10.97
N LEU A 152 12.55 -5.34 11.83
CA LEU A 152 12.86 -5.26 13.27
C LEU A 152 12.75 -6.62 13.97
N ALA A 153 11.82 -7.48 13.53
CA ALA A 153 11.61 -8.81 14.08
C ALA A 153 12.52 -9.90 13.48
N MET A 154 13.25 -9.62 12.38
CA MET A 154 14.14 -10.61 11.73
C MET A 154 15.29 -11.04 12.64
N SER A 155 15.56 -12.34 12.74
CA SER A 155 16.74 -12.80 13.46
C SER A 155 18.04 -12.40 12.75
N ASP A 156 19.15 -12.39 13.49
CA ASP A 156 20.46 -12.06 12.91
C ASP A 156 20.88 -13.06 11.83
N GLU A 157 20.46 -14.32 11.95
CA GLU A 157 20.64 -15.37 10.93
C GLU A 157 19.83 -15.04 9.67
N ALA A 158 18.55 -14.68 9.81
CA ALA A 158 17.70 -14.33 8.67
C ALA A 158 18.24 -13.11 7.90
N LEU A 159 18.76 -12.11 8.63
CA LEU A 159 19.41 -10.95 8.01
C LEU A 159 20.74 -11.34 7.31
N ALA A 160 21.42 -12.37 7.81
CA ALA A 160 22.64 -12.89 7.19
C ALA A 160 22.41 -13.65 5.88
N GLU A 161 21.22 -14.21 5.71
CA GLU A 161 20.80 -14.92 4.51
C GLU A 161 20.29 -13.99 3.39
N LEU A 162 20.05 -12.70 3.69
CA LEU A 162 19.57 -11.78 2.66
C LEU A 162 20.59 -11.61 1.53
N PRO A 163 20.16 -11.80 0.26
CA PRO A 163 21.01 -11.60 -0.90
C PRO A 163 21.43 -10.13 -1.04
N ASP A 164 22.56 -9.90 -1.69
CA ASP A 164 23.06 -8.57 -2.10
C ASP A 164 23.30 -7.54 -0.97
N LEU A 165 23.29 -7.99 0.29
CA LEU A 165 23.72 -7.23 1.45
C LEU A 165 25.18 -7.55 1.79
N ASP A 166 26.07 -6.58 1.55
CA ASP A 166 27.48 -6.70 1.97
C ASP A 166 27.62 -6.79 3.50
N THR A 167 28.71 -7.43 3.96
CA THR A 167 28.97 -7.69 5.38
C THR A 167 29.01 -6.41 6.21
N ALA A 168 29.49 -5.30 5.65
CA ALA A 168 29.57 -4.03 6.37
C ALA A 168 28.19 -3.41 6.61
N THR A 169 27.32 -3.46 5.60
CA THR A 169 25.93 -2.98 5.66
C THR A 169 25.13 -3.85 6.61
N ARG A 170 25.33 -5.16 6.57
CA ARG A 170 24.68 -6.12 7.48
C ARG A 170 25.06 -5.87 8.93
N ASN A 171 26.34 -5.75 9.25
CA ASN A 171 26.78 -5.47 10.62
C ASN A 171 26.21 -4.15 11.15
N ARG A 172 26.11 -3.12 10.29
CA ARG A 172 25.49 -1.84 10.65
C ARG A 172 23.99 -2.00 10.92
N LEU A 173 23.28 -2.75 10.07
CA LEU A 173 21.87 -3.07 10.27
C LEU A 173 21.67 -3.83 11.58
N GLN A 174 22.44 -4.90 11.85
CA GLN A 174 22.34 -5.66 13.11
C GLN A 174 22.54 -4.77 14.34
N ALA A 175 23.56 -3.92 14.33
CA ALA A 175 23.79 -2.97 15.42
C ALA A 175 22.62 -1.98 15.61
N SER A 176 22.05 -1.50 14.51
CA SER A 176 20.88 -0.59 14.56
C SER A 176 19.63 -1.29 15.09
N LEU A 177 19.34 -2.49 14.59
CA LEU A 177 18.20 -3.30 15.01
C LEU A 177 18.31 -3.74 16.48
N ALA A 178 19.50 -4.12 16.94
CA ALA A 178 19.76 -4.43 18.35
C ALA A 178 19.51 -3.22 19.25
N SER A 179 19.97 -2.04 18.85
CA SER A 179 19.73 -0.78 19.60
C SER A 179 18.23 -0.46 19.71
N HIS A 180 17.45 -0.73 18.65
CA HIS A 180 15.99 -0.57 18.68
C HIS A 180 15.29 -1.57 19.60
N ARG A 181 15.76 -2.82 19.67
CA ARG A 181 15.21 -3.87 20.54
C ARG A 181 15.44 -3.60 22.02
N ASP A 182 16.61 -3.06 22.37
CA ASP A 182 16.97 -2.74 23.76
C ASP A 182 16.29 -1.47 24.30
N SER A 183 15.68 -0.67 23.41
CA SER A 183 15.03 0.61 23.75
C SER A 183 13.51 0.49 24.04
N HIS A 184 12.94 -0.71 23.99
CA HIS A 184 11.52 -1.01 24.23
C HIS A 184 11.33 -2.06 25.34
#